data_AF-A0A1Z9XVK1-F1
#
_entry.id   AF-A0A1Z9XVK1-F1
#
_cell.length_a   1.000
_cell.length_b   1.000
_cell.length_c   1.000
_cell.angle_alpha   90.00
_cell.angle_beta   90.00
_cell.angle_gamma   90.00
#
_symmetry.space_group_name_H-M   'P 1'
#
loop_
_entity.id
_entity.type
_entity.pdbx_description
1 polymer ?
#
loop_
_entity_poly.entity_id
_entity_poly.type
_entity_poly.pdbx_seq_one_letter_code
_entity_poly.pdbx_strand_id
1 'polypeptide(L)'
;MRPPGAGSGKPRPALQRLLLEDETEAAPGGLLTRFYNRLNTRTRFFIFAILFAVIATAVVTYIERRLNGGDVSAADPTNIAQTSFGASLYAQQCAECHGQDLAGQAGWDGDHPTGNRPAVPLAGDSPIWRLTDTDIFNVIKYGGQAFSPDNYKNNMPGYAEQFADGDIWAVVAFIKSRWSERLLKQQETAAEAAEKS
;
A
#
# COMPACT_ATOMS: atom_id res chain seq x y z
N MET A 1 15.63 -1.36 -90.45
CA MET A 1 16.89 -1.98 -89.98
C MET A 1 17.68 -0.94 -89.20
N ARG A 2 17.99 -1.22 -87.92
CA ARG A 2 18.96 -0.51 -87.06
C ARG A 2 20.34 -1.21 -87.25
N PRO A 3 21.51 -0.66 -86.85
CA PRO A 3 21.70 0.49 -85.96
C PRO A 3 22.82 1.50 -86.33
N PRO A 4 22.91 2.64 -85.62
CA PRO A 4 24.12 3.44 -85.51
C PRO A 4 24.93 3.04 -84.26
N GLY A 5 26.25 2.98 -84.40
CA GLY A 5 27.20 2.84 -83.29
C GLY A 5 28.32 3.85 -83.45
N ALA A 6 28.43 4.79 -82.52
CA ALA A 6 29.55 5.72 -82.42
C ALA A 6 30.02 5.78 -80.96
N GLY A 7 31.33 5.55 -80.77
CA GLY A 7 32.06 5.77 -79.52
C GLY A 7 32.06 7.24 -79.11
N SER A 8 32.75 7.69 -78.07
CA SER A 8 33.97 7.26 -77.41
C SER A 8 34.15 8.20 -76.19
N GLY A 9 34.85 7.81 -75.11
CA GLY A 9 34.95 8.76 -73.99
C GLY A 9 35.69 8.42 -72.69
N LYS A 10 36.85 7.75 -72.76
CA LYS A 10 38.01 7.86 -71.84
C LYS A 10 37.87 7.55 -70.32
N PRO A 11 39.00 7.28 -69.61
CA PRO A 11 39.05 6.42 -68.43
C PRO A 11 39.35 7.16 -67.10
N ARG A 12 39.20 6.44 -65.97
CA ARG A 12 39.92 6.49 -64.65
C ARG A 12 38.93 6.37 -63.47
N PRO A 13 39.39 6.11 -62.22
CA PRO A 13 40.29 5.07 -61.74
C PRO A 13 39.65 4.29 -60.55
N ALA A 14 40.34 3.28 -60.04
CA ALA A 14 39.93 2.47 -58.91
C ALA A 14 39.87 3.25 -57.58
N LEU A 15 39.07 2.70 -56.65
CA LEU A 15 39.00 2.92 -55.19
C LEU A 15 38.13 4.09 -54.71
N GLN A 16 36.91 3.78 -54.23
CA GLN A 16 36.46 4.09 -52.86
C GLN A 16 35.05 3.47 -52.60
N ARG A 17 35.02 2.37 -51.84
CA ARG A 17 34.11 2.12 -50.67
C ARG A 17 32.57 2.22 -50.87
N LEU A 18 31.86 1.09 -50.76
CA LEU A 18 30.45 0.91 -50.29
C LEU A 18 30.16 -0.61 -50.39
N LEU A 19 30.47 -1.48 -49.43
CA LEU A 19 29.84 -1.67 -48.10
C LEU A 19 28.31 -1.53 -48.10
N LEU A 20 27.67 -2.66 -47.76
CA LEU A 20 26.33 -2.85 -47.17
C LEU A 20 25.18 -3.13 -48.12
N GLU A 21 25.17 -4.33 -48.71
CA GLU A 21 23.93 -5.06 -48.94
C GLU A 21 24.17 -6.52 -48.54
N ASP A 22 23.86 -6.85 -47.28
CA ASP A 22 23.26 -8.13 -46.92
C ASP A 22 22.46 -7.94 -45.62
N GLU A 23 21.20 -7.56 -45.82
CA GLU A 23 20.00 -8.14 -45.22
C GLU A 23 19.94 -8.36 -43.68
N THR A 24 18.86 -7.79 -43.12
CA THR A 24 18.13 -8.20 -41.89
C THR A 24 18.56 -7.67 -40.52
N GLU A 25 18.44 -6.36 -40.30
CA GLU A 25 18.10 -5.85 -38.97
C GLU A 25 16.59 -5.56 -38.89
N ALA A 26 15.84 -6.55 -38.38
CA ALA A 26 14.47 -6.36 -37.96
C ALA A 26 14.43 -5.29 -36.85
N ALA A 27 13.83 -4.14 -37.16
CA ALA A 27 13.69 -3.03 -36.23
C ALA A 27 13.09 -3.48 -34.87
N PRO A 28 13.64 -3.02 -33.73
CA PRO A 28 13.25 -3.42 -32.38
C PRO A 28 11.97 -2.68 -31.94
N GLY A 29 10.87 -2.90 -32.65
CA GLY A 29 9.54 -2.42 -32.27
C GLY A 29 8.66 -3.62 -31.96
N GLY A 30 8.54 -3.97 -30.67
CA GLY A 30 7.67 -5.04 -30.22
C GLY A 30 6.23 -4.88 -30.75
N LEU A 31 5.45 -5.97 -30.75
CA LEU A 31 4.07 -5.99 -31.25
C LEU A 31 3.23 -4.80 -30.75
N LEU A 32 3.45 -4.39 -29.49
CA LEU A 32 2.86 -3.23 -28.86
C LEU A 32 3.26 -1.90 -29.52
N THR A 33 4.52 -1.71 -29.91
CA THR A 33 5.01 -0.53 -30.64
C THR A 33 4.37 -0.42 -32.02
N ARG A 34 4.21 -1.56 -32.72
CA ARG A 34 3.53 -1.62 -34.02
C ARG A 34 2.02 -1.33 -33.90
N PHE A 35 1.38 -1.80 -32.84
CA PHE A 35 -0.01 -1.47 -32.52
C PHE A 35 -0.17 0.01 -32.15
N TYR A 36 0.71 0.53 -31.29
CA TYR A 36 0.76 1.93 -30.85
C TYR A 36 0.92 2.90 -32.03
N ASN A 37 1.78 2.54 -33.00
CA ASN A 37 1.96 3.33 -34.21
C ASN A 37 0.82 3.24 -35.22
N ARG A 38 -0.10 2.26 -35.07
CA ARG A 38 -1.33 2.11 -35.86
C ARG A 38 -2.50 2.91 -35.30
N LEU A 39 -2.43 3.32 -34.03
CA LEU A 39 -3.42 4.21 -33.41
C LEU A 39 -3.22 5.63 -33.96
N ASN A 40 -4.33 6.27 -34.37
CA ASN A 40 -4.32 7.65 -34.83
C ASN A 40 -3.80 8.58 -33.73
N THR A 41 -3.13 9.67 -34.11
CA THR A 41 -2.58 10.68 -33.19
C THR A 41 -3.62 11.12 -32.14
N ARG A 42 -4.88 11.28 -32.55
CA ARG A 42 -6.01 11.59 -31.66
C ARG A 42 -6.20 10.54 -30.56
N THR A 43 -6.18 9.25 -30.90
CA THR A 43 -6.36 8.17 -29.92
C THR A 43 -5.20 8.09 -28.94
N ARG A 44 -3.97 8.42 -29.37
CA ARG A 44 -2.81 8.50 -28.46
C ARG A 44 -2.97 9.64 -27.45
N PHE A 45 -3.40 10.81 -27.90
CA PHE A 45 -3.71 11.93 -27.00
C PHE A 45 -4.78 11.57 -25.97
N PHE A 46 -5.84 10.86 -26.38
CA PHE A 46 -6.87 10.40 -25.44
C PHE A 46 -6.33 9.42 -24.40
N ILE A 47 -5.50 8.45 -24.80
CA ILE A 47 -4.89 7.50 -23.87
C ILE A 47 -4.01 8.23 -22.85
N PHE A 48 -3.14 9.15 -23.30
CA PHE A 48 -2.29 9.93 -22.40
C PHE A 48 -3.09 10.83 -21.47
N ALA A 49 -4.17 11.47 -21.95
CA ALA A 49 -5.04 12.29 -21.13
C ALA A 49 -5.72 11.48 -20.02
N ILE A 50 -6.22 10.28 -20.33
CA ILE A 50 -6.83 9.37 -19.35
C ILE A 50 -5.77 8.93 -18.34
N LEU A 51 -4.59 8.52 -18.79
CA LEU A 51 -3.52 8.04 -17.91
C LEU A 51 -3.03 9.16 -16.98
N PHE A 52 -2.88 10.38 -17.50
CA PHE A 52 -2.57 11.56 -16.70
C PHE A 52 -3.65 11.85 -15.67
N ALA A 53 -4.92 11.79 -16.06
CA ALA A 53 -6.04 12.01 -15.12
C ALA A 53 -6.03 10.96 -14.00
N VAL A 54 -5.85 9.67 -14.32
CA VAL A 54 -5.76 8.59 -13.33
C VAL A 54 -4.59 8.80 -12.38
N ILE A 55 -3.40 9.14 -12.90
CA ILE A 55 -2.22 9.42 -12.08
C ILE A 55 -2.46 10.65 -11.20
N ALA A 56 -3.00 11.74 -11.75
CA ALA A 56 -3.29 12.95 -10.99
C ALA A 56 -4.27 12.66 -9.85
N THR A 57 -5.32 11.89 -10.09
CA THR A 57 -6.26 11.44 -9.05
C THR A 57 -5.57 10.58 -7.99
N ALA A 58 -4.74 9.61 -8.39
CA ALA A 58 -3.98 8.78 -7.44
C ALA A 58 -3.01 9.61 -6.59
N VAL A 59 -2.35 10.60 -7.19
CA VAL A 59 -1.43 11.51 -6.48
C VAL A 59 -2.18 12.42 -5.52
N VAL A 60 -3.30 13.04 -5.95
CA VAL A 60 -4.11 13.90 -5.08
C VAL A 60 -4.66 13.11 -3.89
N THR A 61 -5.23 11.93 -4.12
CA THR A 61 -5.74 11.07 -3.03
C THR A 61 -4.62 10.58 -2.10
N TYR A 62 -3.43 10.30 -2.63
CA TYR A 62 -2.25 9.97 -1.82
C TYR A 62 -1.80 11.15 -0.94
N ILE A 63 -1.75 12.36 -1.49
CA ILE A 63 -1.39 13.57 -0.75
C ILE A 63 -2.44 13.89 0.32
N GLU A 64 -3.73 13.84 -0.02
CA GLU A 64 -4.81 14.07 0.95
C GLU A 64 -4.78 13.07 2.09
N ARG A 65 -4.51 11.78 1.82
CA ARG A 65 -4.29 10.78 2.89
C ARG A 65 -3.12 11.17 3.80
N ARG A 66 -2.01 11.61 3.22
CA ARG A 66 -0.83 12.04 3.99
C ARG A 66 -1.04 13.31 4.80
N LEU A 67 -1.81 14.26 4.27
CA LEU A 67 -2.12 15.52 4.95
C LEU A 67 -3.17 15.32 6.06
N ASN A 68 -4.19 14.49 5.83
CA ASN A 68 -5.22 14.19 6.83
C ASN A 68 -4.76 13.19 7.89
N GLY A 69 -3.79 12.32 7.56
CA GLY A 69 -3.07 11.49 8.53
C GLY A 69 -1.81 12.15 9.10
N GLY A 70 -1.62 13.47 8.88
CA GLY A 70 -0.43 14.21 9.30
C GLY A 70 -0.29 14.29 10.82
N ASP A 71 0.88 13.90 11.34
CA ASP A 71 1.37 14.02 12.73
C ASP A 71 0.32 13.86 13.85
N VAL A 72 -0.67 12.98 13.66
CA VAL A 72 -1.52 12.55 14.77
C VAL A 72 -0.67 11.59 15.60
N SER A 73 -0.06 12.11 16.66
CA SER A 73 0.80 11.34 17.57
C SER A 73 0.02 10.59 18.65
N ALA A 74 -1.33 10.63 18.61
CA ALA A 74 -2.20 9.99 19.57
C ALA A 74 -3.56 9.61 18.96
N ALA A 75 -4.24 8.65 19.59
CA ALA A 75 -5.59 8.24 19.26
C ALA A 75 -6.63 9.10 19.99
N ASP A 76 -7.53 9.76 19.25
CA ASP A 76 -8.71 10.43 19.79
C ASP A 76 -10.00 9.70 19.34
N PRO A 77 -10.64 8.90 20.23
CA PRO A 77 -11.86 8.17 19.89
C PRO A 77 -13.09 9.08 19.70
N THR A 78 -13.00 10.37 20.01
CA THR A 78 -14.07 11.36 19.81
C THR A 78 -13.92 12.14 18.51
N ASN A 79 -12.74 12.11 17.89
CA ASN A 79 -12.49 12.74 16.61
C ASN A 79 -13.12 11.92 15.47
N ILE A 80 -14.22 12.43 14.90
CA ILE A 80 -14.97 11.76 13.83
C ILE A 80 -14.14 11.54 12.57
N ALA A 81 -13.27 12.47 12.21
CA ALA A 81 -12.43 12.32 11.01
C ALA A 81 -11.39 11.21 11.20
N GLN A 82 -10.70 11.20 12.35
CA GLN A 82 -9.69 10.20 12.68
C GLN A 82 -10.33 8.80 12.80
N THR A 83 -11.44 8.68 13.52
CA THR A 83 -12.13 7.39 13.71
C THR A 83 -12.75 6.85 12.42
N SER A 84 -13.32 7.71 11.56
CA SER A 84 -13.85 7.31 10.25
C SER A 84 -12.73 6.82 9.32
N PHE A 85 -11.60 7.52 9.29
CA PHE A 85 -10.44 7.10 8.52
C PHE A 85 -9.88 5.77 9.03
N GLY A 86 -9.72 5.64 10.36
CA GLY A 86 -9.30 4.40 11.01
C GLY A 86 -10.23 3.22 10.73
N ALA A 87 -11.55 3.44 10.71
CA ALA A 87 -12.55 2.43 10.36
C ALA A 87 -12.33 1.89 8.94
N SER A 88 -12.01 2.78 8.00
CA SER A 88 -11.74 2.38 6.62
C SER A 88 -10.48 1.51 6.49
N LEU A 89 -9.41 1.86 7.21
CA LEU A 89 -8.17 1.08 7.25
C LEU A 89 -8.39 -0.28 7.92
N TYR A 90 -9.10 -0.28 9.04
CA TYR A 90 -9.47 -1.50 9.76
C TYR A 90 -10.25 -2.48 8.88
N ALA A 91 -11.27 -2.00 8.17
CA ALA A 91 -12.06 -2.83 7.27
C ALA A 91 -11.23 -3.47 6.15
N GLN A 92 -10.18 -2.79 5.68
CA GLN A 92 -9.32 -3.27 4.60
C GLN A 92 -8.28 -4.28 5.07
N GLN A 93 -7.73 -4.12 6.28
CA GLN A 93 -6.50 -4.83 6.69
C GLN A 93 -6.65 -5.69 7.96
N CYS A 94 -7.66 -5.42 8.80
CA CYS A 94 -7.75 -6.01 10.14
C CYS A 94 -9.00 -6.89 10.30
N ALA A 95 -10.09 -6.53 9.62
CA ALA A 95 -11.40 -7.17 9.78
C ALA A 95 -11.45 -8.63 9.33
N GLU A 96 -10.54 -9.07 8.46
CA GLU A 96 -10.45 -10.48 8.03
C GLU A 96 -10.21 -11.43 9.22
N CYS A 97 -9.38 -11.00 10.17
CA CYS A 97 -9.09 -11.78 11.37
C CYS A 97 -9.93 -11.31 12.56
N HIS A 98 -10.04 -10.00 12.79
CA HIS A 98 -10.71 -9.48 13.99
C HIS A 98 -12.23 -9.27 13.84
N GLY A 99 -12.79 -9.56 12.66
CA GLY A 99 -14.21 -9.39 12.36
C GLY A 99 -14.60 -7.94 12.05
N GLN A 100 -15.67 -7.72 11.29
CA GLN A 100 -16.10 -6.35 10.94
C GLN A 100 -16.50 -5.51 12.16
N ASP A 101 -17.09 -6.17 13.16
CA ASP A 101 -17.54 -5.54 14.42
C ASP A 101 -16.52 -5.71 15.56
N LEU A 102 -15.24 -6.00 15.25
CA LEU A 102 -14.18 -6.20 16.24
C LEU A 102 -14.46 -7.38 17.20
N ALA A 103 -15.25 -8.36 16.76
CA ALA A 103 -15.69 -9.49 17.58
C ALA A 103 -14.61 -10.58 17.79
N GLY A 104 -13.52 -10.54 17.02
CA GLY A 104 -12.51 -11.59 17.01
C GLY A 104 -13.02 -12.91 16.41
N GLN A 105 -12.26 -13.97 16.64
CA GLN A 105 -12.57 -15.33 16.18
C GLN A 105 -13.00 -16.22 17.33
N ALA A 106 -13.85 -17.21 17.06
CA ALA A 106 -14.24 -18.20 18.07
C ALA A 106 -13.00 -18.92 18.67
N GLY A 107 -13.06 -19.21 19.97
CA GLY A 107 -11.97 -19.88 20.70
C GLY A 107 -10.79 -18.97 21.09
N TRP A 108 -10.91 -17.65 20.88
CA TRP A 108 -9.89 -16.68 21.30
C TRP A 108 -9.61 -16.69 22.80
N ASP A 109 -10.62 -17.03 23.62
CA ASP A 109 -10.64 -17.01 25.09
C ASP A 109 -10.13 -18.31 25.72
N GLY A 110 -9.81 -19.32 24.91
CA GLY A 110 -9.21 -20.56 25.36
C GLY A 110 -7.78 -20.40 25.92
N ASP A 111 -7.25 -21.52 26.42
CA ASP A 111 -5.84 -21.64 26.77
C ASP A 111 -5.00 -21.96 25.53
N HIS A 112 -3.96 -21.16 25.32
CA HIS A 112 -3.09 -21.24 24.14
C HIS A 112 -1.62 -21.21 24.59
N PRO A 113 -1.15 -22.23 25.34
CA PRO A 113 0.15 -22.19 26.02
C PRO A 113 1.35 -22.10 25.05
N THR A 114 1.16 -22.52 23.80
CA THR A 114 2.18 -22.46 22.74
C THR A 114 1.91 -21.36 21.69
N GLY A 115 0.91 -20.51 21.93
CA GLY A 115 0.44 -19.52 20.97
C GLY A 115 -0.51 -20.06 19.91
N ASN A 116 -0.53 -19.43 18.74
CA ASN A 116 -1.57 -19.52 17.70
C ASN A 116 -2.97 -19.18 18.22
N ARG A 117 -3.05 -18.32 19.24
CA ARG A 117 -4.31 -17.77 19.72
C ARG A 117 -5.06 -17.14 18.54
N PRO A 118 -6.35 -17.48 18.32
CA PRO A 118 -7.20 -16.79 17.35
C PRO A 118 -7.25 -15.29 17.63
N ALA A 119 -7.59 -14.51 16.61
CA ALA A 119 -7.69 -13.06 16.76
C ALA A 119 -8.69 -12.70 17.89
N VAL A 120 -8.24 -11.90 18.85
CA VAL A 120 -9.05 -11.50 20.00
C VAL A 120 -10.07 -10.41 19.62
N PRO A 121 -11.22 -10.30 20.31
CA PRO A 121 -12.12 -9.18 20.13
C PRO A 121 -11.43 -7.88 20.53
N LEU A 122 -11.66 -6.81 19.77
CA LEU A 122 -11.06 -5.50 20.00
C LEU A 122 -12.07 -4.47 20.52
N ALA A 123 -13.37 -4.80 20.61
CA ALA A 123 -14.41 -3.92 21.13
C ALA A 123 -14.48 -3.83 22.67
N GLY A 124 -13.59 -4.51 23.39
CA GLY A 124 -13.50 -4.45 24.86
C GLY A 124 -13.84 -5.75 25.59
N ASP A 125 -14.31 -6.79 24.89
CA ASP A 125 -14.53 -8.13 25.46
C ASP A 125 -13.21 -8.82 25.83
N SER A 126 -12.15 -8.55 25.07
CA SER A 126 -10.79 -8.94 25.44
C SER A 126 -10.15 -7.87 26.33
N PRO A 127 -9.14 -8.22 27.13
CA PRO A 127 -8.46 -7.28 28.02
C PRO A 127 -7.52 -6.29 27.31
N ILE A 128 -7.69 -6.04 26.01
CA ILE A 128 -6.89 -5.07 25.25
C ILE A 128 -6.94 -3.66 25.87
N TRP A 129 -8.04 -3.30 26.53
CA TRP A 129 -8.20 -2.03 27.25
C TRP A 129 -7.21 -1.83 28.41
N ARG A 130 -6.48 -2.88 28.81
CA ARG A 130 -5.38 -2.76 29.80
C ARG A 130 -4.06 -2.32 29.19
N LEU A 131 -3.90 -2.42 27.88
CA LEU A 131 -2.72 -1.93 27.17
C LEU A 131 -2.79 -0.42 27.04
N THR A 132 -1.65 0.27 27.05
CA THR A 132 -1.63 1.70 26.72
C THR A 132 -1.89 1.91 25.23
N ASP A 133 -2.27 3.13 24.85
CA ASP A 133 -2.43 3.53 23.46
C ASP A 133 -1.17 3.24 22.62
N THR A 134 0.00 3.51 23.20
CA THR A 134 1.31 3.23 22.61
C THR A 134 1.57 1.72 22.48
N ASP A 135 1.16 0.90 23.45
CA ASP A 135 1.30 -0.56 23.36
C ASP A 135 0.43 -1.11 22.22
N ILE A 136 -0.82 -0.66 22.10
CA ILE A 136 -1.72 -1.06 21.01
C ILE A 136 -1.13 -0.61 19.66
N PHE A 137 -0.66 0.63 19.57
CA PHE A 137 0.03 1.16 18.39
C PHE A 137 1.23 0.28 18.01
N ASN A 138 2.09 -0.07 18.97
CA ASN A 138 3.30 -0.84 18.74
C ASN A 138 3.00 -2.27 18.29
N VAL A 139 1.97 -2.91 18.87
CA VAL A 139 1.52 -4.24 18.44
C VAL A 139 1.01 -4.21 17.00
N ILE A 140 0.28 -3.17 16.59
CA ILE A 140 -0.13 -3.01 15.18
C ILE A 140 1.08 -2.76 14.28
N LYS A 141 2.01 -1.89 14.69
CA LYS A 141 3.16 -1.50 13.87
C LYS A 141 4.13 -2.67 13.65
N TYR A 142 4.51 -3.36 14.71
CA TYR A 142 5.57 -4.37 14.68
C TYR A 142 5.05 -5.82 14.68
N GLY A 143 3.74 -6.01 14.83
CA GLY A 143 3.11 -7.32 14.89
C GLY A 143 3.19 -7.94 16.28
N GLY A 144 2.38 -8.98 16.50
CA GLY A 144 2.23 -9.59 17.81
C GLY A 144 3.45 -10.39 18.27
N GLN A 145 4.23 -10.97 17.34
CA GLN A 145 5.40 -11.77 17.68
C GLN A 145 6.51 -10.96 18.35
N ALA A 146 6.65 -9.67 18.00
CA ALA A 146 7.65 -8.78 18.61
C ALA A 146 7.45 -8.58 20.12
N PHE A 147 6.25 -8.86 20.64
CA PHE A 147 5.87 -8.73 22.05
C PHE A 147 5.54 -10.08 22.70
N SER A 148 5.82 -11.19 22.00
CA SER A 148 5.58 -12.55 22.48
C SER A 148 6.90 -13.25 22.76
N PRO A 149 7.00 -14.09 23.81
CA PRO A 149 8.17 -14.96 24.02
C PRO A 149 8.47 -15.85 22.81
N ASP A 150 9.75 -16.23 22.63
CA ASP A 150 10.17 -17.07 21.48
C ASP A 150 9.42 -18.41 21.39
N ASN A 151 8.99 -18.96 22.52
CA ASN A 151 8.23 -20.21 22.59
C ASN A 151 6.71 -20.03 22.42
N TYR A 152 6.24 -18.81 22.20
CA TYR A 152 4.84 -18.49 21.94
C TYR A 152 4.67 -17.95 20.52
N LYS A 153 4.01 -18.72 19.66
CA LYS A 153 3.78 -18.31 18.29
C LYS A 153 2.63 -17.29 18.20
N ASN A 154 2.89 -16.11 17.65
CA ASN A 154 1.88 -15.10 17.42
C ASN A 154 1.81 -14.76 15.92
N ASN A 155 0.61 -14.91 15.34
CA ASN A 155 0.40 -14.79 13.90
C ASN A 155 -0.05 -13.39 13.48
N MET A 156 -0.19 -12.44 14.41
CA MET A 156 -0.57 -11.06 14.07
C MET A 156 0.58 -10.36 13.31
N PRO A 157 0.39 -9.97 12.04
CA PRO A 157 1.43 -9.32 11.24
C PRO A 157 1.69 -7.89 11.72
N GLY A 158 2.87 -7.37 11.40
CA GLY A 158 3.19 -5.95 11.57
C GLY A 158 2.87 -5.14 10.31
N TYR A 159 2.48 -3.89 10.49
CA TYR A 159 2.05 -2.99 9.42
C TYR A 159 3.00 -1.80 9.19
N ALA A 160 4.19 -1.76 9.81
CA ALA A 160 5.15 -0.66 9.67
C ALA A 160 5.51 -0.29 8.22
N GLU A 161 5.53 -1.26 7.30
CA GLU A 161 5.82 -1.04 5.88
C GLU A 161 4.59 -0.63 5.05
N GLN A 162 3.39 -0.80 5.61
CA GLN A 162 2.11 -0.61 4.92
C GLN A 162 1.42 0.68 5.34
N PHE A 163 1.58 1.08 6.61
CA PHE A 163 0.90 2.20 7.23
C PHE A 163 1.91 3.22 7.76
N ALA A 164 1.60 4.50 7.58
CA ALA A 164 2.28 5.56 8.32
C ALA A 164 1.80 5.57 9.79
N ASP A 165 2.56 6.20 10.68
CA ASP A 165 2.22 6.24 12.10
C ASP A 165 0.84 6.86 12.36
N GLY A 166 0.49 7.94 11.65
CA GLY A 166 -0.84 8.55 11.74
C GLY A 166 -1.98 7.61 11.30
N ASP A 167 -1.72 6.72 10.34
CA ASP A 167 -2.71 5.71 9.90
C ASP A 167 -2.94 4.68 11.01
N ILE A 168 -1.87 4.23 11.69
CA ILE A 168 -1.96 3.32 12.83
C ILE A 168 -2.70 3.99 13.99
N TRP A 169 -2.39 5.25 14.29
CA TRP A 169 -3.12 6.02 15.31
C TRP A 169 -4.60 6.18 14.99
N ALA A 170 -4.95 6.33 13.71
CA ALA A 170 -6.35 6.34 13.29
C ALA A 170 -7.04 5.00 13.56
N VAL A 171 -6.37 3.87 13.29
CA VAL A 171 -6.88 2.53 13.62
C VAL A 171 -7.08 2.38 15.13
N VAL A 172 -6.13 2.82 15.96
CA VAL A 172 -6.27 2.79 17.43
C VAL A 172 -7.47 3.64 17.89
N ALA A 173 -7.64 4.84 17.33
CA ALA A 173 -8.79 5.70 17.63
C ALA A 173 -10.12 5.03 17.28
N PHE A 174 -10.20 4.36 16.12
CA PHE A 174 -11.38 3.59 15.73
C PHE A 174 -11.67 2.41 16.67
N ILE A 175 -10.65 1.66 17.09
CA ILE A 175 -10.83 0.56 18.05
C ILE A 175 -11.42 1.10 19.35
N LYS A 176 -10.82 2.18 19.88
CA LYS A 176 -11.25 2.81 21.13
C LYS A 176 -12.64 3.43 21.04
N SER A 177 -13.08 3.91 19.88
CA SER A 177 -14.45 4.45 19.71
C SER A 177 -15.54 3.37 19.83
N ARG A 178 -15.18 2.09 19.84
CA ARG A 178 -16.09 0.97 20.12
C ARG A 178 -16.17 0.59 21.59
N TRP A 179 -15.32 1.16 22.44
CA TRP A 179 -15.32 0.86 23.86
C TRP A 179 -16.37 1.67 24.60
N SER A 180 -16.87 1.12 25.71
CA SER A 180 -17.73 1.89 26.62
C SER A 180 -16.93 3.02 27.29
N GLU A 181 -17.61 4.10 27.68
CA GLU A 181 -17.01 5.20 28.44
C GLU A 181 -16.28 4.72 29.71
N ARG A 182 -16.82 3.65 30.34
CA ARG A 182 -16.19 3.02 31.50
C ARG A 182 -14.79 2.48 31.16
N LEU A 183 -14.64 1.77 30.05
CA LEU A 183 -13.36 1.18 29.64
C LEU A 183 -12.34 2.26 29.28
N LEU A 184 -12.76 3.29 28.54
CA LEU A 184 -11.91 4.45 28.21
C LEU A 184 -11.35 5.10 29.48
N LYS A 185 -12.22 5.37 30.47
CA LYS A 185 -11.80 5.95 31.75
C LYS A 185 -10.89 5.04 32.57
N GLN A 186 -11.12 3.72 32.54
CA GLN A 186 -10.27 2.75 33.23
C GLN A 186 -8.85 2.72 32.64
N GLN A 187 -8.73 2.77 31.31
CA GLN A 187 -7.43 2.83 30.64
C GLN A 187 -6.69 4.13 30.95
N GLU A 188 -7.38 5.28 30.87
CA GLU A 188 -6.81 6.61 31.18
C GLU A 188 -6.28 6.66 32.62
N THR A 189 -7.08 6.20 33.60
CA THR A 189 -6.67 6.15 35.01
C THR A 189 -5.45 5.25 35.23
N ALA A 190 -5.38 4.12 34.53
CA ALA A 190 -4.25 3.21 34.61
C ALA A 190 -2.97 3.81 34.01
N ALA A 191 -3.09 4.54 32.89
CA ALA A 191 -1.99 5.24 32.26
C ALA A 191 -1.42 6.34 33.17
N GLU A 192 -2.29 7.16 33.78
CA GLU A 192 -1.87 8.19 34.73
C GLU A 192 -1.18 7.63 35.98
N ALA A 193 -1.61 6.45 36.44
CA ALA A 193 -0.99 5.81 37.60
C ALA A 193 0.42 5.28 37.29
N ALA A 194 0.63 4.75 36.07
CA ALA A 194 1.92 4.26 35.62
C ALA A 194 2.95 5.39 35.38
N GLU A 195 2.50 6.59 34.97
CA GLU A 195 3.39 7.75 34.81
C GLU A 195 3.90 8.30 36.16
N LYS A 196 3.16 8.06 37.24
CA LYS A 196 3.48 8.58 38.58
C LYS A 196 4.33 7.62 39.44
N SER A 197 4.63 6.42 38.94
CA SER A 197 5.41 5.38 39.64
C SER A 197 6.84 5.29 39.12
#